data_AF-A0AAV9RVG7-F1
#
_entry.id   AF-A0AAV9RVG7-F1
#
_cell.length_a   1.000
_cell.length_b   1.000
_cell.length_c   1.000
_cell.angle_alpha   90.00
_cell.angle_beta   90.00
_cell.angle_gamma   90.00
#
_symmetry.space_group_name_H-M   'P 1'
#
loop_
_entity.id
_entity.type
_entity.pdbx_description
1 polymer ?
#
loop_
_entity_poly.entity_id
_entity_poly.type
_entity_poly.pdbx_seq_one_letter_code
_entity_poly.pdbx_strand_id
1 'polypeptide(L)'
;MTPDSWCRVCSRGFFSCHWKRLSNSEAKFSCCWYSVVSVGTLLSLFWMYICLVVYNDQYDFNSEAFIKLHKHFNYFMVLMIISAVFACYCVLLLLFALVQVALGEKLHLHWLHRIFICLGVIFIALGITGIIQCWKDEWLIVPFSLQYTAPFLQFGAVGALTLLSWFVFQAFLKAKEGSKFLIAVVFLVVSAFILLWPLVIHSPCLIDFKDLKAKPDLFGHRGAPMLAPENTLMSFERSATECNVKAFETDVQLSKDRIPFLMHDHKSEFLKRTTNITKNVSCGNQLNFDELKTLNAGEWFVEKDPFHTVHLLTENQKNTAKMQAIPSLRELLELAKQNNTKVIFDLYHPKNCDDINDTVDTVNTILASGIDQKLIYWLPPKNREYVKNASDFIQVYGNESEMFQENGSHLNVKYSQLTMDKIR
;
A
#
# COMPACT_ATOMS: atom_id res chain seq x y z
N MET A 1 16.02 44.60 -34.42
CA MET A 1 15.79 43.61 -33.35
C MET A 1 14.46 42.94 -33.63
N THR A 2 14.43 41.66 -34.00
CA THR A 2 13.17 40.91 -34.06
C THR A 2 12.62 40.78 -32.64
N PRO A 3 11.33 41.08 -32.38
CA PRO A 3 10.75 40.88 -31.06
C PRO A 3 10.89 39.40 -30.66
N ASP A 4 11.39 39.14 -29.45
CA ASP A 4 11.45 37.78 -28.91
C ASP A 4 10.04 37.19 -28.95
N SER A 5 9.87 35.98 -29.49
CA SER A 5 8.56 35.34 -29.51
C SER A 5 8.06 35.14 -28.07
N TRP A 6 6.74 35.20 -27.87
CA TRP A 6 6.13 35.07 -26.55
C TRP A 6 6.58 33.78 -25.83
N CYS A 7 6.69 32.66 -26.56
CA CYS A 7 7.21 31.38 -26.05
C CYS A 7 8.67 31.47 -25.56
N ARG A 8 9.51 32.24 -26.26
CA ARG A 8 10.92 32.48 -25.88
C ARG A 8 11.03 33.30 -24.59
N VAL A 9 10.20 34.34 -24.45
CA VAL A 9 10.17 35.19 -23.25
C VAL A 9 9.62 34.42 -22.04
N CYS A 10 8.53 33.67 -22.21
CA CYS A 10 7.91 32.90 -21.14
C CYS A 10 8.80 31.76 -20.64
N SER A 11 9.35 30.93 -21.54
CA SER A 11 10.25 29.83 -21.13
C SER A 11 11.50 30.35 -20.44
N ARG A 12 12.07 31.50 -20.88
CA ARG A 12 13.16 32.19 -20.20
C ARG A 12 12.76 32.64 -18.79
N GLY A 13 11.62 33.34 -18.67
CA GLY A 13 11.08 33.80 -17.40
C GLY A 13 10.89 32.68 -16.38
N PHE A 14 10.30 31.55 -16.77
CA PHE A 14 10.00 30.45 -15.84
C PHE A 14 11.22 29.63 -15.39
N PHE A 15 12.30 29.57 -16.16
CA PHE A 15 13.50 28.81 -15.80
C PHE A 15 14.59 29.67 -15.16
N SER A 16 14.72 30.92 -15.61
CA SER A 16 15.78 31.83 -15.18
C SER A 16 15.28 32.96 -14.28
N CYS A 17 13.96 33.12 -14.10
CA CYS A 17 13.32 34.27 -13.44
C CYS A 17 13.66 35.63 -14.07
N HIS A 18 14.16 35.63 -15.32
CA HIS A 18 14.50 36.83 -16.07
C HIS A 18 13.68 36.92 -17.35
N TRP A 19 13.01 38.06 -17.56
CA TRP A 19 12.17 38.27 -18.74
C TRP A 19 12.94 38.93 -19.91
N LYS A 20 14.17 39.41 -19.67
CA LYS A 20 15.07 40.03 -20.65
C LYS A 20 16.30 39.15 -20.92
N ARG A 21 16.95 39.34 -22.08
CA ARG A 21 18.15 38.61 -22.49
C ARG A 21 19.34 38.96 -21.59
N LEU A 22 19.93 37.97 -20.93
CA LEU A 22 21.10 38.13 -20.05
C LEU A 22 22.37 38.40 -20.87
N SER A 23 23.28 39.22 -20.33
CA SER A 23 24.57 39.54 -20.96
C SER A 23 25.56 38.38 -20.81
N ASN A 24 26.62 38.37 -21.63
CA ASN A 24 27.50 37.22 -21.85
C ASN A 24 28.37 36.78 -20.65
N SER A 25 28.39 37.49 -19.50
CA SER A 25 29.44 37.33 -18.48
C SER A 25 29.23 36.21 -17.44
N GLU A 26 28.06 35.57 -17.33
CA GLU A 26 27.77 34.62 -16.23
C GLU A 26 27.66 33.14 -16.65
N ALA A 27 28.16 32.76 -17.84
CA ALA A 27 27.87 31.48 -18.48
C ALA A 27 28.88 30.33 -18.22
N LYS A 28 29.53 30.27 -17.04
CA LYS A 28 30.58 29.25 -16.79
C LYS A 28 30.06 27.85 -16.36
N PHE A 29 28.80 27.71 -15.93
CA PHE A 29 28.27 26.44 -15.38
C PHE A 29 26.93 25.95 -15.95
N SER A 30 26.46 26.50 -17.08
CA SER A 30 25.13 26.23 -17.65
C SER A 30 24.83 24.75 -17.95
N CYS A 31 25.83 23.95 -18.33
CA CYS A 31 25.66 22.54 -18.66
C CYS A 31 25.46 21.65 -17.40
N CYS A 32 26.11 21.99 -16.28
CA CYS A 32 26.01 21.23 -15.03
C CYS A 32 24.59 21.29 -14.44
N TRP A 33 23.95 22.46 -14.50
CA TRP A 33 22.60 22.64 -13.97
C TRP A 33 21.51 21.91 -14.75
N TYR A 34 21.69 21.73 -16.06
CA TYR A 34 20.78 20.89 -16.85
C TYR A 34 20.81 19.43 -16.42
N SER A 35 22.00 18.89 -16.17
CA SER A 35 22.16 17.54 -15.62
C SER A 35 21.52 17.42 -14.24
N VAL A 36 21.67 18.43 -13.37
CA VAL A 36 21.01 18.47 -12.06
C VAL A 36 19.49 18.45 -12.18
N VAL A 37 18.90 19.25 -13.07
CA VAL A 37 17.44 19.26 -13.30
C VAL A 37 16.97 17.91 -13.87
N SER A 38 17.73 17.32 -14.80
CA SER A 38 17.39 16.02 -15.39
C SER A 38 17.43 14.89 -14.36
N VAL A 39 18.49 14.82 -13.55
CA VAL A 39 18.62 13.84 -12.46
C VAL A 39 17.55 14.06 -11.40
N GLY A 40 17.31 15.31 -11.00
CA GLY A 40 16.24 15.65 -10.05
C GLY A 40 14.86 15.23 -10.56
N THR A 41 14.60 15.41 -11.86
CA THR A 41 13.33 14.98 -12.48
C THR A 41 13.20 13.46 -12.45
N LEU A 42 14.23 12.71 -12.86
CA LEU A 42 14.23 11.26 -12.81
C LEU A 42 14.03 10.73 -11.38
N LEU A 43 14.73 11.31 -10.41
CA LEU A 43 14.57 10.95 -8.99
C LEU A 43 13.14 11.24 -8.50
N SER A 44 12.57 12.39 -8.87
CA SER A 44 11.21 12.75 -8.48
C SER A 44 10.15 11.83 -9.10
N LEU A 45 10.35 11.40 -10.36
CA LEU A 45 9.46 10.45 -11.04
C LEU A 45 9.58 9.05 -10.42
N PHE A 46 10.80 8.62 -10.10
CA PHE A 46 11.02 7.34 -9.42
C PHE A 46 10.41 7.33 -8.01
N TRP A 47 10.56 8.43 -7.26
CA TRP A 47 9.89 8.60 -5.97
C TRP A 47 8.37 8.59 -6.11
N MET A 48 7.82 9.32 -7.09
CA MET A 48 6.39 9.32 -7.35
C MET A 48 5.87 7.92 -7.70
N TYR A 49 6.64 7.15 -8.48
CA TYR A 49 6.34 5.74 -8.74
C TYR A 49 6.29 4.92 -7.45
N ILE A 50 7.28 5.04 -6.56
CA ILE A 50 7.27 4.37 -5.24
C ILE A 50 6.01 4.75 -4.47
N CYS A 51 5.66 6.04 -4.38
CA CYS A 51 4.47 6.48 -3.68
C CYS A 51 3.16 5.91 -4.29
N LEU A 52 3.08 5.78 -5.61
CA LEU A 52 1.94 5.14 -6.28
C LEU A 52 1.86 3.64 -6.00
N VAL A 53 3.00 2.96 -5.90
CA VAL A 53 3.04 1.53 -5.57
C VAL A 53 2.61 1.30 -4.12
N VAL A 54 3.13 2.11 -3.20
CA VAL A 54 2.80 2.04 -1.76
C VAL A 54 1.39 2.56 -1.46
N TYR A 55 0.72 3.22 -2.41
CA TYR A 55 -0.66 3.70 -2.25
C TYR A 55 -1.64 2.58 -1.87
N ASN A 56 -1.38 1.34 -2.29
CA ASN A 56 -2.19 0.18 -1.90
C ASN A 56 -2.21 -0.02 -0.38
N ASP A 57 -1.14 0.36 0.32
CA ASP A 57 -0.99 0.22 1.77
C ASP A 57 -1.24 1.54 2.52
N GLN A 58 -1.92 2.50 1.89
CA GLN A 58 -2.20 3.81 2.50
C GLN A 58 -2.93 3.70 3.85
N TYR A 59 -3.74 2.65 4.04
CA TYR A 59 -4.48 2.43 5.29
C TYR A 59 -3.52 2.14 6.44
N ASP A 60 -2.59 1.22 6.25
CA ASP A 60 -1.59 0.86 7.26
C ASP A 60 -0.69 2.06 7.57
N PHE A 61 -0.36 2.87 6.57
CA PHE A 61 0.41 4.10 6.76
C PHE A 61 -0.34 5.08 7.66
N ASN A 62 -1.61 5.29 7.37
CA ASN A 62 -2.45 6.20 8.15
C ASN A 62 -2.73 5.66 9.55
N SER A 63 -2.83 4.32 9.71
CA SER A 63 -2.99 3.66 11.00
C SER A 63 -1.76 3.84 11.89
N GLU A 64 -0.57 3.59 11.37
CA GLU A 64 0.70 3.83 12.08
C GLU A 64 0.90 5.31 12.43
N ALA A 65 0.52 6.22 11.53
CA ALA A 65 0.54 7.66 11.79
C ALA A 65 -0.46 8.04 12.89
N PHE A 66 -1.66 7.45 12.91
CA PHE A 66 -2.66 7.64 13.95
C PHE A 66 -2.15 7.19 15.32
N ILE A 67 -1.50 6.03 15.42
CA ILE A 67 -0.93 5.53 16.68
C ILE A 67 0.06 6.54 17.28
N LYS A 68 0.85 7.23 16.44
CA LYS A 68 1.87 8.20 16.89
C LYS A 68 1.31 9.60 17.14
N LEU A 69 0.31 10.03 16.37
CA LEU A 69 -0.18 11.41 16.36
C LEU A 69 -1.57 11.57 17.01
N HIS A 70 -2.25 10.47 17.32
CA HIS A 70 -3.59 10.38 17.92
C HIS A 70 -4.65 11.21 17.20
N LYS A 71 -4.48 11.43 15.89
CA LYS A 71 -5.41 12.21 15.07
C LYS A 71 -5.75 11.44 13.80
N HIS A 72 -7.04 11.20 13.57
CA HIS A 72 -7.51 10.59 12.34
C HIS A 72 -7.37 11.61 11.19
N PHE A 73 -6.42 11.35 10.30
CA PHE A 73 -6.14 12.20 9.14
C PHE A 73 -5.47 11.35 8.04
N ASN A 74 -5.68 11.71 6.77
CA ASN A 74 -5.07 11.00 5.64
C ASN A 74 -3.66 11.53 5.37
N TYR A 75 -2.72 11.14 6.23
CA TYR A 75 -1.30 11.52 6.14
C TYR A 75 -0.66 11.07 4.82
N PHE A 76 -1.03 9.88 4.34
CA PHE A 76 -0.52 9.36 3.07
C PHE A 76 -0.91 10.25 1.89
N MET A 77 -2.15 10.75 1.86
CA MET A 77 -2.60 11.65 0.79
C MET A 77 -1.81 12.98 0.77
N VAL A 78 -1.43 13.51 1.93
CA VAL A 78 -0.56 14.69 1.99
C VAL A 78 0.82 14.39 1.43
N LEU A 79 1.41 13.25 1.78
CA LEU A 79 2.68 12.78 1.21
C LEU A 79 2.59 12.65 -0.32
N MET A 80 1.48 12.08 -0.83
CA MET A 80 1.20 11.96 -2.26
C MET A 80 1.11 13.31 -2.95
N ILE A 81 0.34 14.26 -2.41
CA ILE A 81 0.16 15.59 -3.00
C ILE A 81 1.50 16.34 -3.05
N ILE A 82 2.28 16.35 -1.97
CA ILE A 82 3.59 17.01 -1.93
C ILE A 82 4.52 16.39 -2.98
N SER A 83 4.54 15.06 -3.07
CA SER A 83 5.37 14.32 -4.03
C SER A 83 4.95 14.61 -5.48
N ALA A 84 3.65 14.64 -5.76
CA ALA A 84 3.11 14.94 -7.08
C ALA A 84 3.41 16.39 -7.50
N VAL A 85 3.21 17.36 -6.61
CA VAL A 85 3.55 18.77 -6.86
C VAL A 85 5.05 18.92 -7.17
N PHE A 86 5.91 18.25 -6.40
CA PHE A 86 7.35 18.28 -6.64
C PHE A 86 7.74 17.65 -7.98
N ALA A 87 7.20 16.47 -8.30
CA ALA A 87 7.45 15.80 -9.58
C ALA A 87 6.96 16.63 -10.78
N CYS A 88 5.74 17.18 -10.71
CA CYS A 88 5.21 18.09 -11.73
C CYS A 88 6.09 19.32 -11.91
N TYR A 89 6.55 19.92 -10.81
CA TYR A 89 7.46 21.05 -10.84
C TYR A 89 8.80 20.71 -11.54
N CYS A 90 9.43 19.57 -11.20
CA CYS A 90 10.66 19.13 -11.85
C CYS A 90 10.47 18.86 -13.35
N VAL A 91 9.39 18.17 -13.73
CA VAL A 91 9.04 17.89 -15.13
C VAL A 91 8.84 19.19 -15.91
N LEU A 92 8.06 20.15 -15.37
CA LEU A 92 7.86 21.44 -16.02
C LEU A 92 9.17 22.22 -16.18
N LEU A 93 10.04 22.19 -15.16
CA LEU A 93 11.34 22.84 -15.22
C LEU A 93 12.25 22.20 -16.30
N LEU A 94 12.22 20.87 -16.42
CA LEU A 94 12.93 20.16 -17.49
C LEU A 94 12.36 20.49 -18.88
N LEU A 95 11.03 20.57 -19.03
CA LEU A 95 10.39 20.99 -20.27
C LEU A 95 10.80 22.40 -20.68
N PHE A 96 10.82 23.36 -19.75
CA PHE A 96 11.32 24.71 -20.03
C PHE A 96 12.80 24.70 -20.42
N ALA A 97 13.62 23.86 -19.78
CA ALA A 97 15.02 23.69 -20.15
C ALA A 97 15.16 23.17 -21.60
N LEU A 98 14.39 22.15 -21.97
CA LEU A 98 14.39 21.57 -23.31
C LEU A 98 13.94 22.59 -24.37
N VAL A 99 12.90 23.39 -24.08
CA VAL A 99 12.43 24.46 -24.98
C VAL A 99 13.52 25.52 -25.18
N GLN A 100 14.21 25.93 -24.12
CA GLN A 100 15.32 26.88 -24.24
C GLN A 100 16.47 26.34 -25.08
N VAL A 101 16.80 25.05 -24.93
CA VAL A 101 17.82 24.39 -25.76
C VAL A 101 17.40 24.39 -27.23
N ALA A 102 16.13 24.07 -27.55
CA ALA A 102 15.63 24.14 -28.92
C ALA A 102 15.67 25.57 -29.50
N LEU A 103 15.36 26.58 -28.69
CA LEU A 103 15.40 27.99 -29.10
C LEU A 103 16.83 28.56 -29.19
N GLY A 104 17.84 27.79 -28.77
CA GLY A 104 19.26 28.20 -28.76
C GLY A 104 19.59 29.22 -27.68
N GLU A 105 18.80 29.29 -26.61
CA GLU A 105 19.03 30.18 -25.48
C GLU A 105 20.05 29.58 -24.49
N LYS A 106 20.75 30.44 -23.74
CA LYS A 106 21.65 29.98 -22.68
C LYS A 106 20.84 29.56 -21.46
N LEU A 107 21.07 28.34 -20.99
CA LEU A 107 20.47 27.81 -19.77
C LEU A 107 21.06 28.52 -18.55
N HIS A 108 20.22 29.31 -17.86
CA HIS A 108 20.55 29.89 -16.58
C HIS A 108 19.48 29.52 -15.56
N LEU A 109 19.79 28.56 -14.69
CA LEU A 109 18.88 28.13 -13.64
C LEU A 109 18.93 29.11 -12.47
N HIS A 110 17.79 29.73 -12.13
CA HIS A 110 17.69 30.64 -10.99
C HIS A 110 18.04 29.94 -9.67
N TRP A 111 18.63 30.67 -8.71
CA TRP A 111 19.09 30.10 -7.43
C TRP A 111 17.95 29.50 -6.59
N LEU A 112 16.74 30.08 -6.67
CA LEU A 112 15.55 29.56 -6.00
C LEU A 112 15.20 28.14 -6.44
N HIS A 113 15.27 27.86 -7.76
CA HIS A 113 15.00 26.51 -8.28
C HIS A 113 16.05 25.50 -7.77
N ARG A 114 17.30 25.93 -7.60
CA ARG A 114 18.37 25.09 -7.03
C ARG A 114 18.02 24.69 -5.59
N ILE A 115 17.57 25.65 -4.78
CA ILE A 115 17.13 25.37 -3.40
C ILE A 115 15.95 24.39 -3.40
N PHE A 116 14.93 24.62 -4.23
CA PHE A 116 13.77 23.73 -4.29
C PHE A 116 14.13 22.30 -4.73
N ILE A 117 15.02 22.14 -5.71
CA ILE A 117 15.52 20.81 -6.10
C ILE A 117 16.28 20.16 -4.94
N CYS A 118 17.17 20.88 -4.27
CA CYS A 118 17.92 20.34 -3.12
C CYS A 118 16.99 19.92 -1.98
N LEU A 119 16.02 20.76 -1.61
CA LEU A 119 15.03 20.43 -0.58
C LEU A 119 14.19 19.22 -0.97
N GLY A 120 13.78 19.11 -2.23
CA GLY A 120 13.04 17.96 -2.72
C GLY A 120 13.86 16.67 -2.75
N VAL A 121 15.16 16.74 -3.10
CA VAL A 121 16.06 15.58 -3.00
C VAL A 121 16.22 15.12 -1.54
N ILE A 122 16.37 16.05 -0.60
CA ILE A 122 16.42 15.73 0.84
C ILE A 122 15.11 15.08 1.28
N PHE A 123 13.97 15.63 0.87
CA PHE A 123 12.65 15.06 1.16
C PHE A 123 12.52 13.62 0.63
N ILE A 124 12.93 13.36 -0.62
CA ILE A 124 12.92 12.01 -1.20
C ILE A 124 13.84 11.08 -0.41
N ALA A 125 15.05 11.53 -0.06
CA ALA A 125 15.99 10.72 0.71
C ALA A 125 15.43 10.35 2.09
N LEU A 126 14.78 11.29 2.78
CA LEU A 126 14.09 11.03 4.05
C LEU A 126 12.91 10.07 3.87
N GLY A 127 12.13 10.23 2.80
CA GLY A 127 11.02 9.35 2.46
C GLY A 127 11.47 7.91 2.20
N ILE A 128 12.49 7.71 1.37
CA ILE A 128 13.08 6.39 1.09
C ILE A 128 13.64 5.79 2.39
N THR A 129 14.35 6.56 3.20
CA THR A 129 14.89 6.09 4.48
C THR A 129 13.77 5.66 5.43
N GLY A 130 12.68 6.44 5.49
CA GLY A 130 11.50 6.11 6.30
C GLY A 130 10.84 4.80 5.87
N ILE A 131 10.71 4.56 4.56
CA ILE A 131 10.19 3.29 4.04
C ILE A 131 11.13 2.14 4.40
N ILE A 132 12.44 2.28 4.19
CA ILE A 132 13.40 1.22 4.50
C ILE A 132 13.42 0.86 5.99
N GLN A 133 13.31 1.84 6.88
CA GLN A 133 13.40 1.63 8.32
C GLN A 133 12.09 1.16 8.94
N CYS A 134 10.98 1.80 8.61
CA CYS A 134 9.70 1.49 9.21
C CYS A 134 9.01 0.31 8.50
N TRP A 135 9.17 0.22 7.17
CA TRP A 135 8.31 -0.57 6.28
C TRP A 135 9.16 -1.49 5.38
N LYS A 136 10.10 -2.21 6.02
CA LYS A 136 11.07 -3.05 5.31
C LYS A 136 10.42 -4.15 4.48
N ASP A 137 9.34 -4.75 4.98
CA ASP A 137 8.61 -5.81 4.29
C ASP A 137 7.97 -5.30 2.99
N GLU A 138 7.40 -4.10 3.01
CA GLU A 138 6.72 -3.50 1.85
C GLU A 138 7.66 -2.89 0.81
N TRP A 139 8.94 -2.67 1.15
CA TRP A 139 9.95 -2.29 0.16
C TRP A 139 10.08 -3.32 -0.97
N LEU A 140 9.76 -4.59 -0.69
CA LEU A 140 9.75 -5.67 -1.69
C LEU A 140 8.66 -5.47 -2.75
N ILE A 141 7.60 -4.71 -2.48
CA ILE A 141 6.54 -4.44 -3.47
C ILE A 141 7.09 -3.64 -4.65
N VAL A 142 8.04 -2.72 -4.44
CA VAL A 142 8.60 -1.88 -5.51
C VAL A 142 9.22 -2.71 -6.65
N PRO A 143 10.17 -3.65 -6.40
CA PRO A 143 10.70 -4.50 -7.46
C PRO A 143 9.65 -5.44 -8.07
N PHE A 144 8.69 -5.95 -7.30
CA PHE A 144 7.60 -6.77 -7.86
C PHE A 144 6.70 -5.95 -8.80
N SER A 145 6.35 -4.73 -8.40
CA SER A 145 5.59 -3.82 -9.24
C SER A 145 6.35 -3.43 -10.50
N LEU A 146 7.69 -3.28 -10.43
CA LEU A 146 8.51 -3.06 -11.62
C LEU A 146 8.46 -4.24 -12.60
N GLN A 147 8.39 -5.49 -12.15
CA GLN A 147 8.22 -6.63 -13.06
C GLN A 147 6.88 -6.58 -13.82
N TYR A 148 5.82 -6.13 -13.14
CA TYR A 148 4.51 -5.93 -13.75
C TYR A 148 4.48 -4.73 -14.71
N THR A 149 5.06 -3.59 -14.29
CA THR A 149 4.99 -2.33 -15.04
C THR A 149 6.08 -2.16 -16.10
N ALA A 150 7.15 -2.96 -16.05
CA ALA A 150 8.32 -2.83 -16.93
C ALA A 150 7.99 -2.80 -18.42
N PRO A 151 7.08 -3.65 -18.97
CA PRO A 151 6.71 -3.55 -20.38
C PRO A 151 6.15 -2.18 -20.74
N PHE A 152 5.28 -1.62 -19.90
CA PHE A 152 4.66 -0.31 -20.12
C PHE A 152 5.66 0.84 -19.96
N LEU A 153 6.53 0.76 -18.95
CA LEU A 153 7.62 1.71 -18.77
C LEU A 153 8.60 1.69 -19.96
N GLN A 154 8.85 0.52 -20.55
CA GLN A 154 9.66 0.38 -21.75
C GLN A 154 9.01 1.06 -22.96
N PHE A 155 7.71 0.85 -23.18
CA PHE A 155 6.99 1.56 -24.24
C PHE A 155 7.06 3.08 -24.05
N GLY A 156 6.85 3.55 -22.81
CA GLY A 156 7.01 4.97 -22.45
C GLY A 156 8.42 5.48 -22.72
N ALA A 157 9.46 4.69 -22.38
CA ALA A 157 10.85 5.05 -22.61
C ALA A 157 11.20 5.13 -24.11
N VAL A 158 10.67 4.22 -24.94
CA VAL A 158 10.82 4.29 -26.41
C VAL A 158 10.13 5.54 -26.97
N GLY A 159 8.92 5.87 -26.49
CA GLY A 159 8.23 7.09 -26.85
C GLY A 159 9.03 8.34 -26.48
N ALA A 160 9.55 8.40 -25.25
CA ALA A 160 10.41 9.49 -24.79
C ALA A 160 11.70 9.61 -25.59
N LEU A 161 12.38 8.48 -25.87
CA LEU A 161 13.58 8.43 -26.71
C LEU A 161 13.29 9.00 -28.10
N THR A 162 12.17 8.60 -28.72
CA THR A 162 11.76 9.07 -30.05
C THR A 162 11.53 10.57 -30.06
N LEU A 163 10.80 11.11 -29.08
CA LEU A 163 10.52 12.55 -28.97
C LEU A 163 11.79 13.37 -28.70
N LEU A 164 12.68 12.87 -27.84
CA LEU A 164 13.91 13.56 -27.45
C LEU A 164 15.03 13.45 -28.50
N SER A 165 14.96 12.46 -29.39
CA SER A 165 15.97 12.22 -30.44
C SER A 165 16.23 13.47 -31.27
N TRP A 166 15.19 14.20 -31.65
CA TRP A 166 15.32 15.46 -32.41
C TRP A 166 16.20 16.49 -31.70
N PHE A 167 16.01 16.68 -30.39
CA PHE A 167 16.82 17.61 -29.59
C PHE A 167 18.28 17.15 -29.50
N VAL A 168 18.50 15.84 -29.36
CA VAL A 168 19.85 15.25 -29.33
C VAL A 168 20.56 15.46 -30.67
N PHE A 169 19.87 15.25 -31.80
CA PHE A 169 20.45 15.49 -33.13
C PHE A 169 20.80 16.96 -33.34
N GLN A 170 19.93 17.89 -32.93
CA GLN A 170 20.26 19.32 -33.00
C GLN A 170 21.47 19.68 -32.11
N ALA A 171 21.57 19.11 -30.92
CA ALA A 171 22.70 19.31 -30.03
C ALA A 171 23.99 18.75 -30.65
N PHE A 172 23.92 17.57 -31.26
CA PHE A 172 25.04 16.94 -31.98
C PHE A 172 25.55 17.80 -33.13
N LEU A 173 24.65 18.34 -33.98
CA LEU A 173 25.03 19.19 -35.11
C LEU A 173 25.73 20.49 -34.67
N LYS A 174 25.39 21.04 -33.50
CA LYS A 174 25.96 22.29 -32.96
C LYS A 174 27.22 22.07 -32.09
N ALA A 175 27.55 20.83 -31.74
CA ALA A 175 28.62 20.51 -30.80
C ALA A 175 30.03 20.56 -31.43
N LYS A 176 31.06 20.73 -30.58
CA LYS A 176 32.48 20.59 -30.99
C LYS A 176 32.82 19.11 -31.21
N GLU A 177 33.84 18.80 -32.03
CA GLU A 177 34.22 17.42 -32.41
C GLU A 177 34.32 16.43 -31.24
N GLY A 178 35.01 16.77 -30.15
CA GLY A 178 35.09 15.88 -28.97
C GLY A 178 33.76 15.66 -28.25
N SER A 179 32.87 16.66 -28.25
CA SER A 179 31.53 16.55 -27.64
C SER A 179 30.54 15.81 -28.54
N LYS A 180 30.72 15.86 -29.88
CA LYS A 180 29.91 15.07 -30.83
C LYS A 180 30.05 13.58 -30.55
N PHE A 181 31.29 13.11 -30.39
CA PHE A 181 31.56 11.71 -30.06
C PHE A 181 30.84 11.29 -28.78
N LEU A 182 30.96 12.09 -27.70
CA LEU A 182 30.30 11.82 -26.44
C LEU A 182 28.76 11.76 -26.57
N ILE A 183 28.16 12.74 -27.26
CA ILE A 183 26.70 12.78 -27.47
C ILE A 183 26.23 11.55 -28.25
N ALA A 184 26.92 11.18 -29.32
CA ALA A 184 26.58 10.01 -30.13
C ALA A 184 26.69 8.70 -29.33
N VAL A 185 27.79 8.52 -28.58
CA VAL A 185 27.98 7.32 -27.74
C VAL A 185 26.90 7.22 -26.67
N VAL A 186 26.62 8.31 -25.93
CA VAL A 186 25.58 8.31 -24.90
C VAL A 186 24.21 7.99 -25.50
N PHE A 187 23.86 8.61 -26.63
CA PHE A 187 22.58 8.35 -27.30
C PHE A 187 22.47 6.89 -27.77
N LEU A 188 23.51 6.33 -28.36
CA LEU A 188 23.52 4.93 -28.81
C LEU A 188 23.42 3.95 -27.64
N VAL A 189 24.16 4.19 -26.55
CA VAL A 189 24.12 3.34 -25.34
C VAL A 189 22.73 3.38 -24.70
N VAL A 190 22.14 4.57 -24.53
CA VAL A 190 20.79 4.72 -23.96
C VAL A 190 19.74 4.08 -24.88
N SER A 191 19.86 4.26 -26.20
CA SER A 191 18.95 3.66 -27.17
C SER A 191 19.03 2.13 -27.16
N ALA A 192 20.25 1.58 -27.19
CA ALA A 192 20.47 0.14 -27.10
C ALA A 192 19.92 -0.42 -25.79
N PHE A 193 20.17 0.25 -24.66
CA PHE A 193 19.61 -0.15 -23.37
C PHE A 193 18.09 -0.22 -23.41
N ILE A 194 17.39 0.84 -23.85
CA ILE A 194 15.92 0.91 -23.89
C ILE A 194 15.33 -0.13 -24.86
N LEU A 195 15.95 -0.30 -26.04
CA LEU A 195 15.44 -1.19 -27.09
C LEU A 195 15.73 -2.68 -26.81
N LEU A 196 16.82 -2.99 -26.10
CA LEU A 196 17.18 -4.36 -25.72
C LEU A 196 16.59 -4.77 -24.36
N TRP A 197 16.11 -3.82 -23.55
CA TRP A 197 15.49 -4.09 -22.25
C TRP A 197 14.39 -5.17 -22.27
N PRO A 198 13.51 -5.25 -23.30
CA PRO A 198 12.50 -6.31 -23.38
C PRO A 198 13.05 -7.73 -23.29
N LEU A 199 14.31 -7.97 -23.67
CA LEU A 199 14.95 -9.29 -23.59
C LEU A 199 15.19 -9.75 -22.14
N VAL A 200 15.17 -8.83 -21.17
CA VAL A 200 15.44 -9.08 -19.75
C VAL A 200 14.18 -8.94 -18.89
N ILE A 201 13.07 -8.45 -19.46
CA ILE A 201 11.82 -8.26 -18.72
C ILE A 201 11.12 -9.61 -18.51
N HIS A 202 11.14 -10.09 -17.27
CA HIS A 202 10.29 -11.18 -16.82
C HIS A 202 9.02 -10.60 -16.21
N SER A 203 7.96 -10.49 -17.02
CA SER A 203 6.67 -9.97 -16.57
C SER A 203 5.62 -11.08 -16.51
N PRO A 204 4.91 -11.26 -15.38
CA PRO A 204 3.78 -12.18 -15.29
C PRO A 204 2.66 -11.88 -16.29
N CYS A 205 2.58 -10.63 -16.79
CA CYS A 205 1.61 -10.20 -17.79
C CYS A 205 1.81 -10.83 -19.17
N LEU A 206 2.96 -11.46 -19.41
CA LEU A 206 3.34 -12.06 -20.69
C LEU A 206 3.31 -13.60 -20.65
N ILE A 207 2.67 -14.19 -19.63
CA ILE A 207 2.50 -15.63 -19.47
C ILE A 207 1.26 -16.09 -20.27
N ASP A 208 1.35 -17.25 -20.94
CA ASP A 208 0.21 -17.86 -21.65
C ASP A 208 -0.86 -18.32 -20.64
N PHE A 209 -2.14 -18.16 -20.98
CA PHE A 209 -3.26 -18.51 -20.10
C PHE A 209 -3.21 -19.97 -19.63
N LYS A 210 -2.69 -20.88 -20.46
CA LYS A 210 -2.55 -22.31 -20.12
C LYS A 210 -1.51 -22.57 -19.03
N ASP A 211 -0.56 -21.66 -18.86
CA ASP A 211 0.54 -21.77 -17.90
C ASP A 211 0.21 -21.04 -16.58
N LEU A 212 -0.97 -20.40 -16.49
CA LEU A 212 -1.44 -19.75 -15.27
C LEU A 212 -1.89 -20.80 -14.24
N LYS A 213 -1.35 -20.69 -13.02
CA LYS A 213 -1.83 -21.46 -11.87
C LYS A 213 -3.22 -20.98 -11.44
N ALA A 214 -3.93 -21.81 -10.69
CA ALA A 214 -5.22 -21.46 -10.11
C ALA A 214 -5.11 -20.17 -9.29
N LYS A 215 -6.13 -19.32 -9.36
CA LYS A 215 -6.19 -18.09 -8.57
C LYS A 215 -6.17 -18.44 -7.08
N PRO A 216 -5.40 -17.72 -6.24
CA PRO A 216 -5.47 -17.88 -4.80
C PRO A 216 -6.89 -17.69 -4.27
N ASP A 217 -7.25 -18.49 -3.28
CA ASP A 217 -8.49 -18.32 -2.53
C ASP A 217 -8.43 -17.00 -1.72
N LEU A 218 -9.58 -16.35 -1.57
CA LEU A 218 -9.69 -15.09 -0.83
C LEU A 218 -10.21 -15.35 0.59
N PHE A 219 -9.56 -14.72 1.56
CA PHE A 219 -9.94 -14.79 2.97
C PHE A 219 -10.41 -13.39 3.38
N GLY A 220 -11.62 -13.28 3.91
CA GLY A 220 -12.20 -12.01 4.34
C GLY A 220 -11.63 -11.58 5.69
N HIS A 221 -10.52 -10.83 5.67
CA HIS A 221 -9.88 -10.27 6.87
C HIS A 221 -10.84 -9.33 7.60
N ARG A 222 -11.31 -9.75 8.79
CA ARG A 222 -12.38 -9.11 9.56
C ARG A 222 -13.68 -8.91 8.76
N GLY A 223 -13.92 -9.81 7.81
CA GLY A 223 -14.98 -9.75 6.80
C GLY A 223 -14.55 -8.98 5.54
N ALA A 224 -15.27 -7.92 5.19
CA ALA A 224 -14.97 -7.02 4.07
C ALA A 224 -14.91 -5.56 4.57
N PRO A 225 -13.82 -5.14 5.24
CA PRO A 225 -13.72 -3.84 5.91
C PRO A 225 -13.84 -2.64 4.96
N MET A 226 -13.56 -2.83 3.66
CA MET A 226 -13.77 -1.80 2.64
C MET A 226 -15.25 -1.65 2.24
N LEU A 227 -16.11 -2.62 2.56
CA LEU A 227 -17.52 -2.62 2.20
C LEU A 227 -18.42 -2.37 3.43
N ALA A 228 -18.03 -2.83 4.60
CA ALA A 228 -18.81 -2.69 5.83
C ALA A 228 -17.90 -2.61 7.06
N PRO A 229 -18.41 -2.17 8.23
CA PRO A 229 -17.59 -2.00 9.42
C PRO A 229 -16.91 -3.32 9.84
N GLU A 230 -15.59 -3.32 10.03
CA GLU A 230 -14.82 -4.53 10.33
C GLU A 230 -15.36 -5.32 11.55
N ASN A 231 -15.20 -6.65 11.57
CA ASN A 231 -15.65 -7.52 12.66
C ASN A 231 -17.15 -7.38 13.01
N THR A 232 -18.01 -7.08 12.04
CA THR A 232 -19.47 -7.07 12.18
C THR A 232 -20.15 -8.09 11.27
N LEU A 233 -21.37 -8.53 11.61
CA LEU A 233 -22.10 -9.52 10.80
C LEU A 233 -22.32 -9.02 9.36
N MET A 234 -22.61 -7.74 9.17
CA MET A 234 -22.71 -7.15 7.82
C MET A 234 -21.39 -7.29 7.05
N SER A 235 -20.24 -7.10 7.69
CA SER A 235 -18.93 -7.26 7.04
C SER A 235 -18.69 -8.69 6.58
N PHE A 236 -18.99 -9.68 7.42
CA PHE A 236 -18.85 -11.08 7.05
C PHE A 236 -19.86 -11.50 5.97
N GLU A 237 -21.12 -11.12 6.08
CA GLU A 237 -22.16 -11.44 5.11
C GLU A 237 -21.83 -10.88 3.72
N ARG A 238 -21.39 -9.62 3.66
CA ARG A 238 -20.95 -9.00 2.40
C ARG A 238 -19.69 -9.65 1.84
N SER A 239 -18.75 -10.06 2.70
CA SER A 239 -17.57 -10.79 2.23
C SER A 239 -17.92 -12.13 1.57
N ALA A 240 -18.92 -12.86 2.09
CA ALA A 240 -19.39 -14.09 1.46
C ALA A 240 -20.14 -13.82 0.15
N THR A 241 -21.08 -12.89 0.18
CA THR A 241 -22.03 -12.68 -0.93
C THR A 241 -21.49 -11.86 -2.09
N GLU A 242 -20.62 -10.88 -1.81
CA GLU A 242 -20.11 -9.94 -2.82
C GLU A 242 -18.65 -10.23 -3.20
N CYS A 243 -17.85 -10.77 -2.28
CA CYS A 243 -16.42 -11.04 -2.53
C CYS A 243 -16.09 -12.52 -2.76
N ASN A 244 -17.04 -13.44 -2.54
CA ASN A 244 -16.87 -14.89 -2.69
C ASN A 244 -15.65 -15.43 -1.91
N VAL A 245 -15.49 -14.98 -0.66
CA VAL A 245 -14.40 -15.44 0.21
C VAL A 245 -14.58 -16.92 0.57
N LYS A 246 -13.46 -17.65 0.67
CA LYS A 246 -13.44 -19.05 1.11
C LYS A 246 -13.40 -19.21 2.62
N ALA A 247 -12.94 -18.17 3.32
CA ALA A 247 -12.91 -18.14 4.76
C ALA A 247 -13.20 -16.73 5.27
N PHE A 248 -13.85 -16.66 6.43
CA PHE A 248 -13.86 -15.48 7.28
C PHE A 248 -12.64 -15.52 8.19
N GLU A 249 -11.89 -14.43 8.21
CA GLU A 249 -10.84 -14.22 9.20
C GLU A 249 -11.35 -13.21 10.23
N THR A 250 -11.04 -13.42 11.51
CA THR A 250 -11.48 -12.53 12.59
C THR A 250 -10.56 -12.61 13.80
N ASP A 251 -10.70 -11.65 14.69
CA ASP A 251 -10.04 -11.63 15.98
C ASP A 251 -11.03 -11.94 17.10
N VAL A 252 -10.71 -12.91 17.98
CA VAL A 252 -11.59 -13.34 19.08
C VAL A 252 -11.00 -12.93 20.43
N GLN A 253 -11.85 -12.37 21.28
CA GLN A 253 -11.58 -12.04 22.69
C GLN A 253 -12.69 -12.61 23.59
N LEU A 254 -12.44 -12.67 24.90
CA LEU A 254 -13.43 -13.12 25.89
C LEU A 254 -13.93 -11.97 26.75
N SER A 255 -15.25 -11.94 26.95
CA SER A 255 -15.92 -11.03 27.87
C SER A 255 -15.71 -11.45 29.33
N LYS A 256 -16.17 -10.61 30.27
CA LYS A 256 -16.12 -10.90 31.71
C LYS A 256 -16.87 -12.17 32.10
N ASP A 257 -17.99 -12.43 31.43
CA ASP A 257 -18.82 -13.62 31.54
C ASP A 257 -18.39 -14.78 30.61
N ARG A 258 -17.15 -14.74 30.11
CA ARG A 258 -16.49 -15.79 29.31
C ARG A 258 -17.17 -16.12 27.98
N ILE A 259 -17.90 -15.18 27.41
CA ILE A 259 -18.51 -15.33 26.08
C ILE A 259 -17.50 -14.85 25.02
N PRO A 260 -17.13 -15.69 24.04
CA PRO A 260 -16.27 -15.24 22.95
C PRO A 260 -16.98 -14.27 22.02
N PHE A 261 -16.31 -13.15 21.74
CA PHE A 261 -16.80 -12.07 20.87
C PHE A 261 -15.71 -11.58 19.92
N LEU A 262 -16.13 -10.90 18.86
CA LEU A 262 -15.21 -10.47 17.80
C LEU A 262 -14.73 -9.04 18.04
N MET A 263 -13.42 -8.87 18.21
CA MET A 263 -12.80 -7.55 18.36
C MET A 263 -11.30 -7.62 18.13
N HIS A 264 -10.81 -6.79 17.21
CA HIS A 264 -9.38 -6.66 16.93
C HIS A 264 -8.66 -5.79 17.96
N ASP A 265 -9.25 -4.63 18.27
CA ASP A 265 -8.59 -3.61 19.08
C ASP A 265 -8.28 -4.18 20.47
N HIS A 266 -7.12 -3.84 21.01
CA HIS A 266 -6.63 -4.36 22.29
C HIS A 266 -5.76 -3.32 23.01
N LYS A 267 -5.47 -3.55 24.30
CA LYS A 267 -4.64 -2.66 25.15
C LYS A 267 -5.18 -1.22 25.23
N SER A 268 -4.38 -0.21 24.89
CA SER A 268 -4.71 1.21 25.09
C SER A 268 -5.84 1.71 24.19
N GLU A 269 -6.05 1.04 23.05
CA GLU A 269 -7.05 1.39 22.04
C GLU A 269 -8.29 0.48 22.09
N PHE A 270 -8.40 -0.41 23.07
CA PHE A 270 -9.52 -1.36 23.19
C PHE A 270 -10.87 -0.64 23.08
N LEU A 271 -11.67 -1.04 22.08
CA LEU A 271 -12.99 -0.48 21.73
C LEU A 271 -13.04 0.99 21.27
N LYS A 272 -11.95 1.77 21.37
CA LYS A 272 -11.98 3.22 21.12
C LYS A 272 -12.04 3.61 19.64
N ARG A 273 -11.41 2.81 18.76
CA ARG A 273 -11.31 3.13 17.33
C ARG A 273 -12.61 2.80 16.59
N THR A 274 -13.21 1.67 16.94
CA THR A 274 -14.29 1.00 16.20
C THR A 274 -15.63 0.97 16.94
N THR A 275 -15.74 1.59 18.12
CA THR A 275 -17.02 1.66 18.84
C THR A 275 -17.29 3.02 19.48
N ASN A 276 -18.48 3.20 20.05
CA ASN A 276 -18.89 4.40 20.79
C ASN A 276 -18.57 4.35 22.30
N ILE A 277 -17.64 3.49 22.73
CA ILE A 277 -17.27 3.39 24.15
C ILE A 277 -16.78 4.75 24.70
N THR A 278 -17.26 5.11 25.88
CA THR A 278 -16.79 6.31 26.60
C THR A 278 -15.96 5.98 27.84
N LYS A 279 -16.09 4.75 28.36
CA LYS A 279 -15.34 4.25 29.50
C LYS A 279 -13.92 3.86 29.05
N ASN A 280 -12.93 4.12 29.90
CA ASN A 280 -11.58 3.63 29.67
C ASN A 280 -11.49 2.15 30.08
N VAL A 281 -11.61 1.27 29.09
CA VAL A 281 -11.54 -0.19 29.24
C VAL A 281 -10.31 -0.65 28.48
N SER A 282 -9.53 -1.57 29.06
CA SER A 282 -8.27 -2.04 28.45
C SER A 282 -8.32 -3.50 28.01
N CYS A 283 -9.36 -4.23 28.41
CA CYS A 283 -9.50 -5.67 28.25
C CYS A 283 -10.97 -6.07 28.06
N GLY A 284 -11.22 -7.12 27.27
CA GLY A 284 -12.55 -7.71 27.12
C GLY A 284 -13.15 -8.25 28.42
N ASN A 285 -12.33 -8.81 29.32
CA ASN A 285 -12.77 -9.39 30.58
C ASN A 285 -13.27 -8.37 31.64
N GLN A 286 -13.32 -7.08 31.31
CA GLN A 286 -13.84 -6.02 32.19
C GLN A 286 -15.34 -5.75 31.99
N LEU A 287 -15.91 -6.16 30.85
CA LEU A 287 -17.31 -5.95 30.50
C LEU A 287 -18.01 -7.28 30.23
N ASN A 288 -19.27 -7.41 30.66
CA ASN A 288 -20.09 -8.54 30.25
C ASN A 288 -20.43 -8.42 28.75
N PHE A 289 -20.74 -9.55 28.10
CA PHE A 289 -21.08 -9.52 26.67
C PHE A 289 -22.32 -8.69 26.37
N ASP A 290 -23.32 -8.69 27.26
CA ASP A 290 -24.50 -7.84 27.09
C ASP A 290 -24.13 -6.35 27.06
N GLU A 291 -23.16 -5.91 27.85
CA GLU A 291 -22.64 -4.53 27.79
C GLU A 291 -21.93 -4.26 26.47
N LEU A 292 -21.08 -5.19 26.02
CA LEU A 292 -20.37 -5.09 24.74
C LEU A 292 -21.34 -5.02 23.55
N LYS A 293 -22.42 -5.80 23.57
CA LYS A 293 -23.44 -5.84 22.53
C LYS A 293 -24.25 -4.55 22.42
N THR A 294 -24.30 -3.73 23.47
CA THR A 294 -24.93 -2.39 23.41
C THR A 294 -24.08 -1.35 22.70
N LEU A 295 -22.78 -1.61 22.49
CA LEU A 295 -21.90 -0.67 21.81
C LEU A 295 -22.18 -0.67 20.31
N ASN A 296 -22.24 0.54 19.76
CA ASN A 296 -22.32 0.72 18.32
C ASN A 296 -20.95 0.44 17.72
N ALA A 297 -20.86 -0.51 16.79
CA ALA A 297 -19.63 -0.95 16.14
C ALA A 297 -19.53 -0.50 14.66
N GLY A 298 -20.40 0.39 14.20
CA GLY A 298 -20.55 0.68 12.77
C GLY A 298 -20.72 2.14 12.36
N GLU A 299 -21.13 3.03 13.24
CA GLU A 299 -21.29 4.46 12.95
C GLU A 299 -19.97 5.11 12.51
N TRP A 300 -18.87 4.75 13.19
CA TRP A 300 -17.53 5.23 12.89
C TRP A 300 -17.11 4.98 11.43
N PHE A 301 -17.56 3.89 10.83
CA PHE A 301 -17.21 3.52 9.46
C PHE A 301 -17.85 4.49 8.46
N VAL A 302 -19.10 4.88 8.70
CA VAL A 302 -19.81 5.84 7.83
C VAL A 302 -19.35 7.27 8.07
N GLU A 303 -19.07 7.64 9.33
CA GLU A 303 -18.65 9.00 9.67
C GLU A 303 -17.20 9.31 9.30
N LYS A 304 -16.29 8.37 9.55
CA LYS A 304 -14.85 8.57 9.29
C LYS A 304 -14.46 8.19 7.86
N ASP A 305 -15.28 7.40 7.16
CA ASP A 305 -15.02 6.85 5.83
C ASP A 305 -13.55 6.41 5.63
N PRO A 306 -13.07 5.46 6.45
CA PRO A 306 -11.63 5.15 6.56
C PRO A 306 -11.03 4.67 5.23
N PHE A 307 -11.84 4.09 4.35
CA PHE A 307 -11.43 3.54 3.06
C PHE A 307 -11.89 4.38 1.86
N HIS A 308 -12.56 5.51 2.09
CA HIS A 308 -13.17 6.34 1.03
C HIS A 308 -14.17 5.56 0.16
N THR A 309 -14.88 4.59 0.74
CA THR A 309 -15.79 3.69 0.03
C THR A 309 -17.25 3.91 0.41
N VAL A 310 -17.54 4.72 1.44
CA VAL A 310 -18.92 4.96 1.89
C VAL A 310 -19.81 5.56 0.79
N HIS A 311 -19.23 6.32 -0.14
CA HIS A 311 -19.94 6.86 -1.30
C HIS A 311 -20.46 5.78 -2.27
N LEU A 312 -19.92 4.56 -2.23
CA LEU A 312 -20.37 3.41 -3.03
C LEU A 312 -21.59 2.70 -2.41
N LEU A 313 -21.96 3.06 -1.17
CA LEU A 313 -23.07 2.44 -0.44
C LEU A 313 -24.39 3.15 -0.74
N THR A 314 -25.44 2.35 -0.89
CA THR A 314 -26.82 2.87 -0.88
C THR A 314 -27.19 3.42 0.50
N GLU A 315 -28.17 4.32 0.58
CA GLU A 315 -28.63 4.85 1.88
C GLU A 315 -29.11 3.76 2.84
N ASN A 316 -29.73 2.69 2.33
CA ASN A 316 -30.11 1.55 3.15
C ASN A 316 -28.89 0.83 3.72
N GLN A 317 -27.86 0.57 2.90
CA GLN A 317 -26.61 -0.03 3.38
C GLN A 317 -25.89 0.86 4.40
N LYS A 318 -25.90 2.19 4.22
CA LYS A 318 -25.34 3.12 5.21
C LYS A 318 -26.09 3.01 6.55
N ASN A 319 -27.42 2.93 6.52
CA ASN A 319 -28.22 2.76 7.73
C ASN A 319 -27.93 1.40 8.40
N THR A 320 -27.86 0.31 7.64
CA THR A 320 -27.49 -1.01 8.17
C THR A 320 -26.09 -1.01 8.78
N ALA A 321 -25.13 -0.35 8.14
CA ALA A 321 -23.76 -0.21 8.64
C ALA A 321 -23.75 0.55 9.97
N LYS A 322 -24.48 1.67 10.08
CA LYS A 322 -24.58 2.45 11.33
C LYS A 322 -25.23 1.69 12.47
N MET A 323 -26.02 0.66 12.22
CA MET A 323 -26.71 -0.12 13.25
C MET A 323 -25.96 -1.40 13.69
N GLN A 324 -24.74 -1.61 13.20
CA GLN A 324 -23.96 -2.79 13.61
C GLN A 324 -23.53 -2.71 15.08
N ALA A 325 -23.49 -3.88 15.72
CA ALA A 325 -22.99 -4.09 17.08
C ALA A 325 -21.84 -5.10 17.06
N ILE A 326 -21.16 -5.24 18.21
CA ILE A 326 -20.11 -6.24 18.40
C ILE A 326 -20.76 -7.65 18.42
N PRO A 327 -20.43 -8.54 17.47
CA PRO A 327 -20.99 -9.88 17.45
C PRO A 327 -20.25 -10.84 18.38
N SER A 328 -20.96 -11.88 18.83
CA SER A 328 -20.36 -13.06 19.44
C SER A 328 -19.70 -13.94 18.36
N LEU A 329 -18.74 -14.77 18.78
CA LEU A 329 -18.20 -15.82 17.91
C LEU A 329 -19.30 -16.76 17.44
N ARG A 330 -20.28 -17.08 18.30
CA ARG A 330 -21.41 -17.94 17.95
C ARG A 330 -22.23 -17.38 16.79
N GLU A 331 -22.50 -16.08 16.78
CA GLU A 331 -23.23 -15.43 15.68
C GLU A 331 -22.46 -15.54 14.34
N LEU A 332 -21.13 -15.39 14.35
CA LEU A 332 -20.30 -15.61 13.16
C LEU A 332 -20.32 -17.07 12.70
N LEU A 333 -20.23 -18.04 13.62
CA LEU A 333 -20.25 -19.46 13.28
C LEU A 333 -21.58 -19.87 12.65
N GLU A 334 -22.70 -19.32 13.12
CA GLU A 334 -24.01 -19.53 12.48
C GLU A 334 -24.03 -18.98 11.05
N LEU A 335 -23.47 -17.80 10.82
CA LEU A 335 -23.35 -17.21 9.48
C LEU A 335 -22.43 -18.04 8.57
N ALA A 336 -21.30 -18.53 9.10
CA ALA A 336 -20.39 -19.40 8.36
C ALA A 336 -21.04 -20.73 7.98
N LYS A 337 -21.83 -21.32 8.90
CA LYS A 337 -22.62 -22.53 8.65
C LYS A 337 -23.63 -22.32 7.53
N GLN A 338 -24.34 -21.19 7.52
CA GLN A 338 -25.32 -20.86 6.48
C GLN A 338 -24.68 -20.69 5.10
N ASN A 339 -23.48 -20.11 5.04
CA ASN A 339 -22.78 -19.84 3.78
C ASN A 339 -21.81 -20.97 3.36
N ASN A 340 -21.64 -22.00 4.17
CA ASN A 340 -20.59 -23.02 4.00
C ASN A 340 -19.19 -22.40 3.83
N THR A 341 -18.91 -21.37 4.64
CA THR A 341 -17.66 -20.61 4.60
C THR A 341 -16.78 -21.02 5.78
N LYS A 342 -15.47 -21.19 5.53
CA LYS A 342 -14.53 -21.52 6.61
C LYS A 342 -14.35 -20.36 7.57
N VAL A 343 -13.88 -20.61 8.79
CA VAL A 343 -13.53 -19.59 9.77
C VAL A 343 -12.10 -19.83 10.24
N ILE A 344 -11.27 -18.80 10.15
CA ILE A 344 -9.94 -18.72 10.75
C ILE A 344 -9.94 -17.55 11.73
N PHE A 345 -9.22 -17.66 12.84
CA PHE A 345 -9.21 -16.57 13.81
C PHE A 345 -7.95 -16.54 14.66
N ASP A 346 -7.59 -15.33 15.08
CA ASP A 346 -6.62 -15.10 16.14
C ASP A 346 -7.31 -15.08 17.51
N LEU A 347 -6.65 -15.66 18.51
CA LEU A 347 -7.05 -15.54 19.91
C LEU A 347 -6.20 -14.45 20.57
N TYR A 348 -6.79 -13.29 20.82
CA TYR A 348 -6.08 -12.23 21.51
C TYR A 348 -6.07 -12.42 23.01
N HIS A 349 -4.85 -12.49 23.54
CA HIS A 349 -4.58 -12.63 24.95
C HIS A 349 -3.75 -11.42 25.43
N PRO A 350 -4.36 -10.35 25.96
CA PRO A 350 -3.60 -9.20 26.38
C PRO A 350 -2.86 -9.56 27.69
N LYS A 351 -1.52 -9.46 27.70
CA LYS A 351 -0.63 -9.84 28.82
C LYS A 351 -0.97 -9.25 30.20
N ASN A 352 -1.81 -8.22 30.24
CA ASN A 352 -2.19 -7.50 31.46
C ASN A 352 -3.60 -7.88 31.97
N CYS A 353 -4.32 -8.73 31.24
CA CYS A 353 -5.56 -9.35 31.68
C CYS A 353 -5.16 -10.77 32.10
N ASP A 354 -5.65 -11.27 33.25
CA ASP A 354 -5.23 -12.53 33.87
C ASP A 354 -5.02 -13.69 32.86
N ASP A 355 -4.11 -14.64 33.16
CA ASP A 355 -3.76 -15.81 32.34
C ASP A 355 -4.91 -16.83 32.28
N ILE A 356 -6.04 -16.42 31.71
CA ILE A 356 -7.25 -17.23 31.62
C ILE A 356 -7.17 -18.07 30.33
N ASN A 357 -7.60 -19.32 30.42
CA ASN A 357 -7.54 -20.28 29.32
C ASN A 357 -8.67 -20.03 28.30
N ASP A 358 -8.44 -19.10 27.38
CA ASP A 358 -9.44 -18.71 26.36
C ASP A 358 -9.70 -19.81 25.31
N THR A 359 -8.77 -20.77 25.19
CA THR A 359 -8.89 -21.90 24.26
C THR A 359 -10.10 -22.76 24.56
N VAL A 360 -10.34 -23.11 25.83
CA VAL A 360 -11.41 -24.05 26.21
C VAL A 360 -12.78 -23.46 25.92
N ASP A 361 -13.03 -22.21 26.32
CA ASP A 361 -14.30 -21.53 26.08
C ASP A 361 -14.57 -21.33 24.58
N THR A 362 -13.52 -21.04 23.80
CA THR A 362 -13.61 -20.92 22.33
C THR A 362 -13.96 -22.28 21.70
N VAL A 363 -13.26 -23.36 22.05
CA VAL A 363 -13.53 -24.71 21.54
C VAL A 363 -14.96 -25.15 21.90
N ASN A 364 -15.36 -24.96 23.15
CA ASN A 364 -16.72 -25.28 23.60
C ASN A 364 -17.78 -24.51 22.82
N THR A 365 -17.55 -23.21 22.56
CA THR A 365 -18.46 -22.38 21.77
C THR A 365 -18.57 -22.87 20.32
N ILE A 366 -17.45 -23.27 19.72
CA ILE A 366 -17.43 -23.83 18.36
C ILE A 366 -18.20 -25.14 18.30
N LEU A 367 -17.92 -26.08 19.20
CA LEU A 367 -18.61 -27.37 19.25
C LEU A 367 -20.11 -27.20 19.51
N ALA A 368 -20.49 -26.29 20.42
CA ALA A 368 -21.89 -26.00 20.74
C ALA A 368 -22.66 -25.31 19.60
N SER A 369 -21.98 -24.67 18.64
CA SER A 369 -22.63 -24.08 17.46
C SER A 369 -23.11 -25.14 16.45
N GLY A 370 -22.57 -26.35 16.52
CA GLY A 370 -22.87 -27.43 15.58
C GLY A 370 -22.38 -27.16 14.14
N ILE A 371 -21.44 -26.24 13.94
CA ILE A 371 -20.75 -26.07 12.67
C ILE A 371 -19.91 -27.32 12.34
N ASP A 372 -19.80 -27.66 11.05
CA ASP A 372 -18.86 -28.71 10.62
C ASP A 372 -17.43 -28.29 11.02
N GLN A 373 -16.77 -29.15 11.78
CA GLN A 373 -15.42 -28.93 12.30
C GLN A 373 -14.39 -28.75 11.17
N LYS A 374 -14.65 -29.29 9.98
CA LYS A 374 -13.82 -29.10 8.77
C LYS A 374 -13.89 -27.68 8.20
N LEU A 375 -14.82 -26.85 8.67
CA LEU A 375 -14.88 -25.43 8.33
C LEU A 375 -14.02 -24.57 9.25
N ILE A 376 -13.40 -25.15 10.29
CA ILE A 376 -12.63 -24.38 11.27
C ILE A 376 -11.14 -24.54 11.04
N TYR A 377 -10.46 -23.43 10.74
CA TYR A 377 -9.01 -23.32 10.75
C TYR A 377 -8.54 -22.86 12.13
N TRP A 378 -7.89 -23.76 12.86
CA TRP A 378 -7.30 -23.46 14.16
C TRP A 378 -5.86 -22.94 14.00
N LEU A 379 -5.73 -21.61 14.10
CA LEU A 379 -4.46 -20.89 14.05
C LEU A 379 -3.73 -20.80 15.41
N PRO A 380 -4.40 -20.61 16.57
CA PRO A 380 -3.71 -20.37 17.84
C PRO A 380 -2.76 -21.50 18.26
N PRO A 381 -1.50 -21.20 18.63
CA PRO A 381 -0.55 -22.23 19.05
C PRO A 381 -0.77 -22.73 20.49
N LYS A 382 -1.32 -21.88 21.37
CA LYS A 382 -1.53 -22.22 22.80
C LYS A 382 -2.55 -23.35 22.93
N ASN A 383 -2.25 -24.33 23.77
CA ASN A 383 -3.11 -25.49 24.07
C ASN A 383 -3.54 -26.31 22.83
N ARG A 384 -2.74 -26.34 21.76
CA ARG A 384 -3.06 -27.05 20.52
C ARG A 384 -3.31 -28.55 20.72
N GLU A 385 -2.58 -29.19 21.63
CA GLU A 385 -2.79 -30.61 21.94
C GLU A 385 -4.20 -30.89 22.51
N TYR A 386 -4.70 -30.02 23.38
CA TYR A 386 -6.08 -30.09 23.86
C TYR A 386 -7.08 -29.97 22.70
N VAL A 387 -6.85 -29.03 21.78
CA VAL A 387 -7.74 -28.80 20.62
C VAL A 387 -7.77 -30.01 19.70
N LYS A 388 -6.61 -30.62 19.41
CA LYS A 388 -6.51 -31.85 18.61
C LYS A 388 -7.26 -33.02 19.25
N ASN A 389 -7.24 -33.10 20.59
CA ASN A 389 -7.97 -34.15 21.31
C ASN A 389 -9.48 -33.89 21.40
N ALA A 390 -9.89 -32.61 21.42
CA ALA A 390 -11.28 -32.21 21.56
C ALA A 390 -12.03 -32.10 20.22
N SER A 391 -11.33 -31.99 19.10
CA SER A 391 -11.93 -31.66 17.80
C SER A 391 -11.05 -32.04 16.61
N ASP A 392 -11.70 -32.17 15.45
CA ASP A 392 -11.07 -32.40 14.14
C ASP A 392 -10.87 -31.09 13.35
N PHE A 393 -10.62 -29.97 14.04
CA PHE A 393 -10.36 -28.68 13.38
C PHE A 393 -9.10 -28.76 12.52
N ILE A 394 -9.10 -28.01 11.40
CA ILE A 394 -7.94 -27.94 10.52
C ILE A 394 -6.83 -27.14 11.20
N GLN A 395 -5.73 -27.80 11.53
CA GLN A 395 -4.61 -27.20 12.22
C GLN A 395 -3.76 -26.35 11.27
N VAL A 396 -3.67 -25.05 11.56
CA VAL A 396 -2.84 -24.09 10.80
C VAL A 396 -1.66 -23.67 11.65
N TYR A 397 -0.46 -23.72 11.10
CA TYR A 397 0.80 -23.50 11.81
C TYR A 397 1.46 -22.19 11.39
N GLY A 398 2.15 -21.52 12.31
CA GLY A 398 2.90 -20.29 12.03
C GLY A 398 4.35 -20.51 11.57
N ASN A 399 4.81 -21.77 11.51
CA ASN A 399 6.19 -22.13 11.23
C ASN A 399 6.26 -23.44 10.44
N GLU A 400 7.04 -23.47 9.36
CA GLU A 400 7.26 -24.68 8.53
C GLU A 400 7.79 -25.85 9.37
N SER A 401 8.76 -25.60 10.24
CA SER A 401 9.39 -26.64 11.06
C SER A 401 8.39 -27.31 12.01
N GLU A 402 7.56 -26.50 12.67
CA GLU A 402 6.50 -26.99 13.57
C GLU A 402 5.45 -27.78 12.80
N MET A 403 5.02 -27.24 11.64
CA MET A 403 4.06 -27.91 10.76
C MET A 403 4.55 -29.31 10.36
N PHE A 404 5.81 -29.45 9.92
CA PHE A 404 6.36 -30.75 9.51
C PHE A 404 6.54 -31.70 10.70
N GLN A 405 6.97 -31.20 11.86
CA GLN A 405 7.10 -32.02 13.08
C GLN A 405 5.76 -32.60 13.53
N GLU A 406 4.69 -31.84 13.37
CA GLU A 406 3.34 -32.20 13.78
C GLU A 406 2.52 -32.88 12.66
N ASN A 407 3.16 -33.28 11.55
CA ASN A 407 2.52 -33.83 10.34
C ASN A 407 1.35 -32.97 9.82
N GLY A 408 1.47 -31.65 9.98
CA GLY A 408 0.52 -30.67 9.48
C GLY A 408 0.67 -30.40 7.99
N SER A 409 -0.34 -29.74 7.42
CA SER A 409 -0.38 -29.41 5.99
C SER A 409 -0.80 -27.97 5.67
N HIS A 410 -1.06 -27.15 6.69
CA HIS A 410 -1.51 -25.77 6.52
C HIS A 410 -0.59 -24.81 7.25
N LEU A 411 -0.11 -23.81 6.54
CA LEU A 411 0.86 -22.83 7.02
C LEU A 411 0.27 -21.42 6.88
N ASN A 412 0.37 -20.60 7.93
CA ASN A 412 0.08 -19.18 7.91
C ASN A 412 1.35 -18.39 8.19
N VAL A 413 1.99 -17.92 7.13
CA VAL A 413 3.21 -17.10 7.19
C VAL A 413 3.10 -15.95 6.19
N LYS A 414 3.83 -14.85 6.45
CA LYS A 414 3.92 -13.76 5.48
C LYS A 414 4.54 -14.27 4.18
N TYR A 415 3.97 -13.89 3.04
CA TYR A 415 4.47 -14.27 1.72
C TYR A 415 5.94 -13.89 1.51
N SER A 416 6.39 -12.78 2.11
CA SER A 416 7.78 -12.30 2.04
C SER A 416 8.80 -13.23 2.70
N GLN A 417 8.35 -14.18 3.51
CA GLN A 417 9.20 -15.20 4.15
C GLN A 417 9.39 -16.45 3.27
N LEU A 418 8.65 -16.56 2.16
CA LEU A 418 8.70 -17.72 1.26
C LEU A 418 9.27 -17.31 -0.11
N THR A 419 9.94 -18.25 -0.75
CA THR A 419 10.36 -18.09 -2.15
C THR A 419 9.14 -18.22 -3.07
N MET A 420 9.14 -17.53 -4.21
CA MET A 420 8.07 -17.63 -5.20
C MET A 420 7.81 -19.07 -5.66
N ASP A 421 8.86 -19.89 -5.75
CA ASP A 421 8.75 -21.31 -6.11
C ASP A 421 8.06 -22.16 -5.04
N LYS A 422 8.05 -21.71 -3.77
CA LYS A 422 7.29 -22.36 -2.69
C LYS A 422 5.83 -21.92 -2.67
N ILE A 423 5.58 -20.65 -3.02
CA ILE A 423 4.21 -20.09 -3.09
C ILE A 423 3.46 -20.68 -4.28
N ARG A 424 4.15 -20.92 -5.39
CA ARG A 424 3.61 -21.46 -6.64
C ARG A 424 3.47 -22.97 -6.56
#